data_AF-A0A497IJB5-F1
#
_entry.id   AF-A0A497IJB5-F1
#
_cell.length_a   1.000
_cell.length_b   1.000
_cell.length_c   1.000
_cell.angle_alpha   90.00
_cell.angle_beta   90.00
_cell.angle_gamma   90.00
#
_symmetry.space_group_name_H-M   'P 1'
#
loop_
_entity.id
_entity.type
_entity.pdbx_description
1 polymer ?
#
loop_
_entity_poly.entity_id
_entity_poly.type
_entity_poly.pdbx_seq_one_letter_code
_entity_poly.pdbx_strand_id
1 'polypeptide(L)'
;MGDDEIMEDERYSRVGEAYIVRRLAKTIADELGEETAEKIMYNAGRSLGEDFAAKKGGVYDPAEALAILRAHTVRSDSYSIDMVDGYVGKDENFVAIVKIENCVVQRIIGQEFKKRPLLCRFSRGYIEGALSKLTGLDVKERVFKSENEPFPTCHGRITFSKRKE
;
A
#
# COMPACT_ATOMS: atom_id res chain seq x y z
N MET A 1 7.41 -11.92 45.32
CA MET A 1 6.46 -12.89 44.75
C MET A 1 5.10 -12.21 44.77
N GLY A 2 4.50 -11.80 43.67
CA GLY A 2 4.89 -11.97 42.28
C GLY A 2 4.39 -10.79 41.46
N ASP A 3 5.20 -10.48 40.46
CA ASP A 3 4.83 -10.05 39.12
C ASP A 3 4.02 -8.74 39.04
N ASP A 4 4.76 -7.64 39.16
CA ASP A 4 4.51 -6.46 38.34
C ASP A 4 4.49 -6.93 36.88
N GLU A 5 3.29 -7.14 36.34
CA GLU A 5 3.07 -7.36 34.92
C GLU A 5 3.71 -6.20 34.17
N ILE A 6 4.90 -6.47 33.63
CA ILE A 6 5.52 -5.69 32.57
C ILE A 6 4.48 -5.69 31.46
N MET A 7 3.69 -4.62 31.36
CA MET A 7 2.91 -4.33 30.18
C MET A 7 3.87 -4.45 29.00
N GLU A 8 3.67 -5.46 28.16
CA GLU A 8 4.42 -5.72 26.93
C GLU A 8 4.27 -4.52 25.99
N ASP A 9 5.07 -3.50 26.25
CA ASP A 9 5.35 -2.37 25.39
C ASP A 9 6.36 -2.81 24.31
N GLU A 10 6.18 -4.02 23.75
CA GLU A 10 6.97 -4.56 22.63
C GLU A 10 6.72 -3.81 21.30
N ARG A 11 6.11 -2.62 21.35
CA ARG A 11 5.93 -1.73 20.20
C ARG A 11 7.02 -0.66 20.08
N TYR A 12 8.14 -0.79 20.78
CA TYR A 12 9.41 -0.14 20.45
C TYR A 12 10.06 -0.86 19.25
N SER A 13 10.56 -0.24 18.18
CA SER A 13 10.62 1.15 17.77
C SER A 13 11.00 1.09 16.28
N ARG A 14 10.04 0.98 15.35
CA ARG A 14 10.31 1.16 13.91
C ARG A 14 10.63 2.63 13.55
N VAL A 15 10.87 3.46 14.58
CA VAL A 15 11.12 4.89 14.50
C VAL A 15 12.43 5.15 13.76
N GLY A 16 13.46 4.32 13.99
CA GLY A 16 14.74 4.43 13.30
C GLY A 16 14.61 4.21 11.78
N GLU A 17 13.97 3.12 11.37
CA GLU A 17 13.69 2.81 9.97
C GLU A 17 12.82 3.89 9.33
N ALA A 18 11.85 4.43 10.07
CA ALA A 18 11.02 5.54 9.62
C ALA A 18 11.86 6.79 9.29
N TYR A 19 12.77 7.19 10.18
CA TYR A 19 13.66 8.32 9.94
C TYR A 19 14.59 8.09 8.75
N ILE A 20 15.15 6.88 8.62
CA ILE A 20 16.04 6.53 7.51
C ILE A 20 15.28 6.61 6.19
N VAL A 21 14.12 5.95 6.08
CA VAL A 21 13.31 5.92 4.84
C VAL A 21 12.83 7.33 4.48
N ARG A 22 12.38 8.12 5.47
CA ARG A 22 11.95 9.50 5.25
C ARG A 22 13.10 10.39 4.78
N ARG A 23 14.29 10.26 5.37
CA ARG A 23 15.47 11.03 4.97
C ARG A 23 15.93 10.65 3.57
N LEU A 24 15.98 9.36 3.24
CA LEU A 24 16.32 8.89 1.90
C LEU A 24 15.35 9.42 0.85
N ALA A 25 14.04 9.32 1.10
CA ALA A 25 13.02 9.84 0.19
C ALA A 25 13.17 11.35 -0.03
N LYS A 26 13.43 12.11 1.05
CA LYS A 26 13.70 13.55 0.95
C LYS A 26 14.96 13.85 0.14
N THR A 27 16.06 13.15 0.40
CA THR A 27 17.31 13.34 -0.35
C THR A 27 17.12 13.05 -1.84
N ILE A 28 16.40 11.99 -2.21
CA ILE A 28 16.09 11.68 -3.62
C ILE A 28 15.32 12.83 -4.27
N ALA A 29 14.31 13.39 -3.58
CA ALA A 29 13.53 14.52 -4.09
C ALA A 29 14.36 15.81 -4.20
N ASP A 30 15.18 16.11 -3.20
CA ASP A 30 16.01 17.31 -3.16
C ASP A 30 17.08 17.27 -4.29
N GLU A 31 17.62 16.09 -4.63
CA GLU A 31 18.67 15.92 -5.65
C GLU A 31 18.14 15.75 -7.09
N LEU A 32 17.03 15.02 -7.28
CA LEU A 32 16.53 14.63 -8.61
C LEU A 32 15.24 15.34 -9.03
N GLY A 33 14.67 16.15 -8.15
CA GLY A 33 13.36 16.76 -8.31
C GLY A 33 12.20 15.84 -7.93
N GLU A 34 11.08 16.45 -7.54
CA GLU A 34 9.92 15.75 -7.00
C GLU A 34 9.29 14.77 -8.00
N GLU A 35 9.14 15.15 -9.26
CA GLU A 35 8.55 14.28 -10.29
C GLU A 35 9.36 12.99 -10.51
N THR A 36 10.69 13.12 -10.60
CA THR A 36 11.59 11.97 -10.75
C THR A 36 11.53 11.08 -9.52
N ALA A 37 11.54 11.67 -8.33
CA ALA A 37 11.42 10.93 -7.08
C ALA A 37 10.10 10.15 -7.02
N GLU A 38 8.97 10.75 -7.41
CA GLU A 38 7.68 10.06 -7.45
C GLU A 38 7.71 8.83 -8.36
N LYS A 39 8.33 8.95 -9.54
CA LYS A 39 8.51 7.82 -10.48
C LYS A 39 9.39 6.73 -9.88
N ILE A 40 10.50 7.08 -9.25
CA ILE A 40 11.40 6.12 -8.60
C ILE A 40 10.65 5.34 -7.52
N MET A 41 9.95 6.03 -6.62
CA MET A 41 9.21 5.39 -5.54
C MET A 41 8.10 4.48 -6.05
N TYR A 42 7.34 4.95 -7.05
CA TYR A 42 6.29 4.16 -7.68
C TYR A 42 6.87 2.89 -8.33
N ASN A 43 7.93 3.02 -9.13
CA ASN A 43 8.55 1.90 -9.83
C ASN A 43 9.18 0.89 -8.86
N ALA A 44 9.83 1.36 -7.80
CA ALA A 44 10.39 0.50 -6.76
C ALA A 44 9.28 -0.30 -6.06
N GLY A 45 8.18 0.36 -5.69
CA GLY A 45 7.01 -0.32 -5.14
C GLY A 45 6.43 -1.34 -6.10
N ARG A 46 6.25 -0.95 -7.37
CA ARG A 46 5.70 -1.81 -8.43
C ARG A 46 6.52 -3.08 -8.63
N SER A 47 7.83 -2.95 -8.79
CA SER A 47 8.74 -4.09 -8.91
C SER A 47 8.62 -5.04 -7.72
N LEU A 48 8.58 -4.51 -6.50
CA LEU A 48 8.43 -5.32 -5.30
C LEU A 48 7.09 -6.07 -5.26
N GLY A 49 6.00 -5.42 -5.68
CA GLY A 49 4.68 -6.04 -5.79
C GLY A 49 4.66 -7.17 -6.82
N GLU A 50 5.30 -6.96 -7.97
CA GLU A 50 5.44 -7.97 -9.03
C GLU A 50 6.26 -9.18 -8.55
N ASP A 51 7.35 -8.95 -7.79
CA ASP A 51 8.17 -10.02 -7.19
C ASP A 51 7.40 -10.83 -6.13
N PHE A 52 6.56 -10.16 -5.34
CA PHE A 52 5.65 -10.82 -4.41
C PHE A 52 4.68 -11.75 -5.17
N ALA A 53 4.02 -11.23 -6.20
CA ALA A 53 3.03 -11.97 -6.97
C ALA A 53 3.65 -13.16 -7.73
N ALA A 54 4.87 -13.00 -8.25
CA ALA A 54 5.59 -14.08 -8.93
C ALA A 54 5.78 -15.33 -8.05
N LYS A 55 5.91 -15.16 -6.73
CA LYS A 55 6.05 -16.25 -5.75
C LYS A 55 4.73 -16.93 -5.40
N LYS A 56 3.58 -16.31 -5.73
CA LYS A 56 2.24 -16.79 -5.39
C LYS A 56 1.54 -17.51 -6.54
N GLY A 57 1.97 -17.29 -7.79
CA GLY A 57 1.25 -17.73 -8.98
C GLY A 57 0.22 -16.71 -9.45
N GLY A 58 -0.46 -16.98 -10.57
CA GLY A 58 -1.50 -16.10 -11.11
C GLY A 58 -2.90 -16.55 -10.70
N VAL A 59 -3.77 -15.59 -10.42
CA VAL A 59 -5.21 -15.76 -10.20
C VAL A 59 -5.94 -14.66 -10.95
N TYR A 60 -6.77 -15.03 -11.92
CA TYR A 60 -7.46 -14.08 -12.79
C TYR A 60 -8.53 -13.25 -12.04
N ASP A 61 -9.13 -13.82 -10.99
CA ASP A 61 -10.22 -13.18 -10.25
C ASP A 61 -9.72 -12.00 -9.38
N PRO A 62 -10.25 -10.78 -9.57
CA PRO A 62 -9.85 -9.61 -8.78
C PRO A 62 -10.09 -9.72 -7.28
N ALA A 63 -11.18 -10.37 -6.84
CA ALA A 63 -11.51 -10.49 -5.42
C ALA A 63 -10.55 -11.46 -4.73
N GLU A 64 -10.24 -12.59 -5.37
CA GLU A 64 -9.23 -13.55 -4.92
C GLU A 64 -7.83 -12.92 -4.86
N ALA A 65 -7.44 -12.15 -5.88
CA ALA A 65 -6.16 -11.45 -5.90
C ALA A 65 -6.03 -10.45 -4.74
N LEU A 66 -7.09 -9.72 -4.41
CA LEU A 66 -7.14 -8.84 -3.25
C LEU A 66 -7.01 -9.61 -1.94
N ALA A 67 -7.68 -10.76 -1.81
CA ALA A 67 -7.58 -11.61 -0.62
C ALA A 67 -6.14 -12.13 -0.41
N ILE A 68 -5.46 -12.55 -1.48
CA ILE A 68 -4.05 -12.98 -1.43
C ILE A 68 -3.14 -11.84 -0.99
N LEU A 69 -3.33 -10.64 -1.55
CA LEU A 69 -2.56 -9.46 -1.18
C LEU A 69 -2.77 -9.11 0.30
N ARG A 70 -4.03 -9.04 0.75
CA ARG A 70 -4.41 -8.77 2.14
C ARG A 70 -3.76 -9.74 3.12
N ALA A 71 -3.85 -11.04 2.85
CA ALA A 71 -3.27 -12.07 3.71
C ALA A 71 -1.75 -11.90 3.87
N HIS A 72 -1.07 -11.46 2.81
CA HIS A 72 0.36 -11.17 2.87
C HIS A 72 0.67 -9.91 3.68
N THR A 73 -0.04 -8.82 3.42
CA THR A 73 0.29 -7.50 4.00
C THR A 73 -0.05 -7.41 5.50
N VAL A 74 -1.07 -8.16 5.94
CA VAL A 74 -1.37 -8.37 7.37
C VAL A 74 -0.24 -9.14 8.04
N ARG A 75 0.23 -10.23 7.43
CA ARG A 75 1.32 -11.06 7.99
C ARG A 75 2.65 -10.29 8.08
N SER A 76 2.92 -9.38 7.15
CA SER A 76 4.14 -8.55 7.18
C SER A 76 4.03 -7.33 8.10
N ASP A 77 2.89 -7.13 8.78
CA ASP A 77 2.60 -5.91 9.54
C ASP A 77 2.95 -4.64 8.72
N SER A 78 2.57 -4.64 7.43
CA SER A 78 2.81 -3.49 6.55
C SER A 78 1.55 -2.65 6.44
N TYR A 79 0.40 -3.28 6.17
CA TYR A 79 -0.94 -2.68 6.15
C TYR A 79 -2.00 -3.75 5.94
N SER A 80 -3.26 -3.46 6.26
CA SER A 80 -4.41 -4.26 5.80
C SER A 80 -5.10 -3.54 4.64
N ILE A 81 -5.48 -4.29 3.59
CA ILE A 81 -6.37 -3.79 2.53
C ILE A 81 -7.64 -4.62 2.58
N ASP A 82 -8.73 -3.99 2.97
CA ASP A 82 -10.04 -4.61 3.09
C ASP A 82 -10.96 -4.08 2.00
N MET A 83 -11.59 -5.00 1.25
CA MET A 83 -12.63 -4.64 0.30
C MET A 83 -13.91 -4.35 1.08
N VAL A 84 -14.40 -3.11 0.95
CA VAL A 84 -15.65 -2.65 1.56
C VAL A 84 -16.84 -2.96 0.65
N ASP A 85 -16.63 -2.81 -0.66
CA ASP A 85 -17.63 -3.06 -1.68
C ASP A 85 -16.94 -3.40 -3.02
N GLY A 86 -17.64 -4.07 -3.93
CA GLY A 86 -17.14 -4.48 -5.24
C GLY A 86 -18.25 -4.46 -6.28
N TYR A 87 -18.01 -3.81 -7.41
CA TYR A 87 -18.99 -3.74 -8.50
C TYR A 87 -18.32 -3.73 -9.87
N VAL A 88 -19.09 -4.04 -10.91
CA VAL A 88 -18.66 -3.90 -12.31
C VAL A 88 -19.07 -2.52 -12.81
N GLY A 89 -18.09 -1.73 -13.23
CA GLY A 89 -18.29 -0.40 -13.80
C GLY A 89 -18.87 -0.44 -15.22
N LYS A 90 -19.21 0.73 -15.76
CA LYS A 90 -19.84 0.87 -17.08
C LYS A 90 -19.01 0.31 -18.24
N ASP A 91 -17.69 0.23 -18.08
CA ASP A 91 -16.75 -0.28 -19.09
C ASP A 91 -16.35 -1.75 -18.85
N GLU A 92 -17.19 -2.52 -18.16
CA GLU A 92 -16.91 -3.91 -17.72
C GLU A 92 -15.67 -4.06 -16.81
N ASN A 93 -15.16 -2.95 -16.26
CA ASN A 93 -14.06 -2.95 -15.33
C ASN A 93 -14.54 -3.34 -13.94
N PHE A 94 -13.86 -4.28 -13.28
CA PHE A 94 -14.13 -4.54 -11.86
C PHE A 94 -13.57 -3.40 -11.00
N VAL A 95 -14.37 -2.87 -10.09
CA VAL A 95 -14.00 -1.80 -9.18
C VAL A 95 -14.23 -2.26 -7.75
N ALA A 96 -13.15 -2.35 -6.98
CA ALA A 96 -13.19 -2.57 -5.55
C ALA A 96 -13.08 -1.23 -4.81
N ILE A 97 -14.01 -0.96 -3.90
CA ILE A 97 -13.87 0.08 -2.90
C ILE A 97 -13.10 -0.53 -1.72
N VAL A 98 -12.00 0.12 -1.36
CA VAL A 98 -11.07 -0.42 -0.36
C VAL A 98 -10.89 0.51 0.83
N LYS A 99 -10.69 -0.10 1.99
CA LYS A 99 -10.21 0.52 3.21
C LYS A 99 -8.80 0.00 3.46
N ILE A 100 -7.84 0.91 3.66
CA ILE A 100 -6.46 0.56 4.00
C ILE A 100 -6.20 1.01 5.42
N GLU A 101 -5.81 0.08 6.28
CA GLU A 101 -5.56 0.29 7.71
C GLU A 101 -4.13 -0.07 8.07
N ASN A 102 -3.65 0.43 9.22
CA ASN A 102 -2.32 0.11 9.78
C ASN A 102 -1.15 0.38 8.82
N CYS A 103 -1.31 1.39 7.94
CA CYS A 103 -0.32 1.70 6.92
C CYS A 103 1.04 2.05 7.52
N VAL A 104 2.05 1.24 7.23
CA VAL A 104 3.44 1.47 7.66
C VAL A 104 3.94 2.83 7.16
N VAL A 105 3.52 3.26 5.96
CA VAL A 105 3.86 4.59 5.43
C VAL A 105 3.21 5.69 6.27
N GLN A 106 1.96 5.53 6.72
CA GLN A 106 1.34 6.46 7.69
C GLN A 106 2.11 6.49 9.00
N ARG A 107 2.49 5.32 9.53
CA ARG A 107 3.29 5.21 10.76
C ARG A 107 4.66 5.89 10.65
N ILE A 108 5.31 5.78 9.49
CA ILE A 108 6.61 6.39 9.20
C ILE A 108 6.50 7.91 9.07
N ILE A 109 5.46 8.41 8.43
CA ILE A 109 5.32 9.82 8.06
C ILE A 109 4.64 10.66 9.15
N GLY A 110 3.73 10.08 9.93
CA GLY A 110 2.96 10.79 10.94
C GLY A 110 2.07 11.88 10.34
N GLN A 111 2.07 13.08 10.93
CA GLN A 111 1.15 14.18 10.60
C GLN A 111 1.26 14.69 9.15
N GLU A 112 2.41 14.51 8.50
CA GLU A 112 2.60 14.91 7.09
C GLU A 112 1.81 14.05 6.10
N PHE A 113 1.22 12.94 6.58
CA PHE A 113 0.48 12.01 5.74
C PHE A 113 -0.72 12.63 5.01
N LYS A 114 -1.33 13.69 5.58
CA LYS A 114 -2.46 14.40 4.96
C LYS A 114 -2.14 14.92 3.55
N LYS A 115 -0.86 15.16 3.23
CA LYS A 115 -0.40 15.62 1.92
C LYS A 115 -0.09 14.49 0.93
N ARG A 116 -0.29 13.22 1.31
CA ARG A 116 0.08 12.02 0.54
C ARG A 116 1.49 12.10 -0.04
N PRO A 117 2.50 11.97 0.83
CA PRO A 117 3.87 12.26 0.45
C PRO A 117 4.40 11.24 -0.55
N LEU A 118 5.58 11.55 -1.07
CA LEU A 118 6.38 10.72 -1.95
C LEU A 118 6.36 9.21 -1.63
N LEU A 119 6.47 8.83 -0.35
CA LEU A 119 6.43 7.42 0.07
C LEU A 119 5.09 6.71 -0.19
N CYS A 120 3.97 7.42 -0.30
CA CYS A 120 2.69 6.82 -0.67
C CYS A 120 2.70 6.31 -2.12
N ARG A 121 3.58 6.85 -2.99
CA ARG A 121 3.79 6.34 -4.35
C ARG A 121 4.32 4.91 -4.33
N PHE A 122 5.15 4.57 -3.35
CA PHE A 122 5.65 3.21 -3.16
C PHE A 122 4.51 2.23 -2.87
N SER A 123 3.65 2.52 -1.88
CA SER A 123 2.51 1.66 -1.55
C SER A 123 1.57 1.49 -2.74
N ARG A 124 1.29 2.59 -3.45
CA ARG A 124 0.48 2.54 -4.67
C ARG A 124 1.09 1.64 -5.74
N GLY A 125 2.38 1.83 -6.03
CA GLY A 125 3.12 1.02 -6.99
C GLY A 125 3.07 -0.46 -6.61
N TYR A 126 3.32 -0.78 -5.34
CA TYR A 126 3.27 -2.15 -4.84
C TYR A 126 1.89 -2.80 -5.02
N ILE A 127 0.81 -2.12 -4.65
CA ILE A 127 -0.56 -2.64 -4.81
C ILE A 127 -0.86 -2.88 -6.28
N GLU A 128 -0.61 -1.89 -7.14
CA GLU A 128 -0.88 -1.99 -8.57
C GLU A 128 -0.02 -3.09 -9.22
N GLY A 129 1.27 -3.18 -8.92
CA GLY A 129 2.19 -4.19 -9.43
C GLY A 129 1.81 -5.62 -9.02
N ALA A 130 1.52 -5.82 -7.73
CA ALA A 130 1.10 -7.11 -7.21
C ALA A 130 -0.20 -7.59 -7.88
N LEU A 131 -1.24 -6.76 -7.86
CA LEU A 131 -2.55 -7.14 -8.39
C LEU A 131 -2.54 -7.30 -9.91
N SER A 132 -1.81 -6.44 -10.64
CA SER A 132 -1.65 -6.60 -12.09
C SER A 132 -0.92 -7.89 -12.46
N LYS A 133 0.06 -8.31 -11.65
CA LYS A 133 0.80 -9.55 -11.89
C LYS A 133 0.00 -10.79 -11.51
N LEU A 134 -0.77 -10.73 -10.43
CA LEU A 134 -1.68 -11.80 -10.01
C LEU A 134 -2.79 -12.01 -11.06
N THR A 135 -3.47 -10.94 -11.47
CA THR A 135 -4.68 -11.02 -12.33
C THR A 135 -4.40 -10.99 -13.83
N GLY A 136 -3.22 -10.50 -14.24
CA GLY A 136 -2.96 -10.18 -15.64
C GLY A 136 -3.66 -8.89 -16.13
N LEU A 137 -4.46 -8.23 -15.31
CA LEU A 137 -5.19 -7.01 -15.67
C LEU A 137 -4.34 -5.74 -15.49
N ASP A 138 -4.73 -4.64 -16.13
CA ASP A 138 -4.24 -3.31 -15.77
C ASP A 138 -4.95 -2.87 -14.49
N VAL A 139 -4.18 -2.55 -13.46
CA VAL A 139 -4.71 -2.21 -12.13
C VAL A 139 -4.32 -0.78 -11.77
N LYS A 140 -5.32 0.00 -11.34
CA LYS A 140 -5.13 1.38 -10.87
C LYS A 140 -5.70 1.55 -9.49
N GLU A 141 -4.86 1.95 -8.57
CA GLU A 141 -5.22 2.31 -7.21
C GLU A 141 -5.37 3.83 -7.12
N ARG A 142 -6.43 4.26 -6.43
CA ARG A 142 -6.64 5.66 -6.10
C ARG A 142 -7.28 5.79 -4.72
N VAL A 143 -6.49 6.26 -3.77
CA VAL A 143 -7.01 6.79 -2.50
C VAL A 143 -7.80 8.07 -2.80
N PHE A 144 -8.93 8.31 -2.15
CA PHE A 144 -9.68 9.58 -2.21
C PHE A 144 -9.86 10.22 -0.83
N LYS A 145 -9.76 9.46 0.26
CA LYS A 145 -9.87 9.97 1.63
C LYS A 145 -8.76 9.39 2.52
N SER A 146 -8.28 10.19 3.47
CA SER A 146 -7.30 9.78 4.46
C SER A 146 -7.63 10.41 5.79
N GLU A 147 -7.74 9.59 6.83
CA GLU A 147 -8.16 9.98 8.17
C GLU A 147 -7.08 9.56 9.17
N ASN A 148 -6.87 10.38 10.20
CA ASN A 148 -5.88 10.14 11.24
C ASN A 148 -6.50 9.66 12.57
N GLU A 149 -7.82 9.80 12.74
CA GLU A 149 -8.52 9.48 13.99
C GLU A 149 -9.70 8.54 13.75
N PRO A 150 -9.98 7.58 14.65
CA PRO A 150 -9.18 7.17 15.81
C PRO A 150 -7.93 6.36 15.44
N PHE A 151 -7.85 5.86 14.20
CA PHE A 151 -6.69 5.15 13.66
C PHE A 151 -6.38 5.59 12.22
N PRO A 152 -5.10 5.67 11.81
CA PRO A 152 -4.72 6.01 10.45
C PRO A 152 -5.38 5.07 9.43
N THR A 153 -6.25 5.64 8.60
CA THR A 153 -7.07 4.90 7.64
C THR A 153 -7.11 5.64 6.31
N CYS A 154 -6.99 4.91 5.20
CA CYS A 154 -7.23 5.44 3.86
C CYS A 154 -8.44 4.77 3.22
N HIS A 155 -9.25 5.54 2.51
CA HIS A 155 -10.29 5.00 1.64
C HIS A 155 -9.94 5.29 0.20
N GLY A 156 -10.03 4.26 -0.62
CA GLY A 156 -9.67 4.32 -2.02
C GLY A 156 -10.54 3.40 -2.86
N ARG A 157 -10.17 3.35 -4.13
CA ARG A 157 -10.70 2.37 -5.06
C ARG A 157 -9.56 1.73 -5.83
N ILE A 158 -9.74 0.47 -6.18
CA ILE A 158 -8.87 -0.27 -7.07
C ILE A 158 -9.70 -0.67 -8.28
N THR A 159 -9.27 -0.23 -9.45
CA THR A 159 -9.92 -0.54 -10.73
C THR A 159 -9.07 -1.55 -11.47
N PHE A 160 -9.71 -2.63 -11.91
CA PHE A 160 -9.13 -3.68 -12.73
C PHE A 160 -9.74 -3.58 -14.13
N SER A 161 -8.89 -3.42 -15.14
CA SER A 161 -9.29 -3.27 -16.53
C SER A 161 -8.50 -4.21 -17.44
N LYS A 162 -9.11 -4.64 -18.55
CA LYS A 162 -8.37 -5.37 -19.58
C LYS A 162 -7.21 -4.50 -20.07
N ARG A 163 -6.04 -5.11 -20.30
CA ARG A 163 -4.92 -4.39 -20.92
C ARG A 163 -5.36 -3.96 -22.32
N LYS A 164 -5.12 -2.69 -22.65
CA LYS A 164 -5.25 -2.25 -24.04
C LYS A 164 -4.11 -2.89 -24.82
N GLU A 165 -4.45 -3.73 -25.78
CA GLU A 165 -3.52 -4.21 -26.80
C GLU A 165 -3.00 -3.05 -27.65
#